data_AF-A0AAP6LN18-F1
#
_entry.id   AF-A0AAP6LN18-F1
#
_cell.length_a   1.000
_cell.length_b   1.000
_cell.length_c   1.000
_cell.angle_alpha   90.00
_cell.angle_beta   90.00
_cell.angle_gamma   90.00
#
_symmetry.space_group_name_H-M   'P 1'
#
loop_
_entity.id
_entity.type
_entity.pdbx_description
1 polymer ?
#
loop_
_entity_poly.entity_id
_entity_poly.type
_entity_poly.pdbx_seq_one_letter_code
_entity_poly.pdbx_strand_id
1 'polypeptide(L)'
;MKAKIITTEIEILQKFNEITGRRFRETKANLSGISARLKDGYTEQEILEVIQLKTLEWKKNPTMSVHLNPVTIFRPSNFDKYINQVLTIKENPQQYAKYFQKINRITNGASAADNDDAISELYG
;
A
#
# COMPACT_ATOMS: atom_id res chain seq x y z
N MET A 1 -18.23 -7.49 29.97
CA MET A 1 -17.10 -7.31 29.02
C MET A 1 -17.68 -6.83 27.70
N LYS A 2 -17.24 -5.70 27.14
CA LYS A 2 -17.69 -5.28 25.81
C LYS A 2 -16.95 -6.13 24.78
N ALA A 3 -17.67 -6.98 24.04
CA ALA A 3 -17.08 -7.65 22.88
C ALA A 3 -16.62 -6.57 21.90
N LYS A 4 -15.34 -6.63 21.51
CA LYS A 4 -14.81 -5.75 20.48
C LYS A 4 -15.39 -6.21 19.14
N ILE A 5 -16.25 -5.40 18.54
CA ILE A 5 -16.79 -5.70 17.22
C ILE A 5 -15.63 -5.60 16.23
N ILE A 6 -15.29 -6.71 15.57
CA ILE A 6 -14.34 -6.74 14.47
C ILE A 6 -15.14 -6.44 13.21
N THR A 7 -14.77 -5.36 12.53
CA THR A 7 -15.35 -4.96 11.25
C THR A 7 -14.29 -5.07 10.16
N THR A 8 -14.72 -5.18 8.90
CA THR A 8 -13.81 -5.30 7.75
C THR A 8 -12.81 -4.15 7.68
N GLU A 9 -13.21 -2.92 8.02
CA GLU A 9 -12.27 -1.79 8.06
C GLU A 9 -11.19 -1.93 9.14
N ILE A 10 -11.48 -2.60 10.26
CA ILE A 10 -10.51 -2.90 11.32
C ILE A 10 -9.54 -3.96 10.83
N GLU A 11 -10.01 -5.01 10.16
CA GLU A 11 -9.16 -6.06 9.57
C GLU A 11 -8.22 -5.49 8.51
N ILE A 12 -8.71 -4.62 7.63
CA ILE A 12 -7.88 -3.92 6.64
C ILE A 12 -6.83 -3.03 7.33
N LEU A 13 -7.19 -2.32 8.41
CA LEU A 13 -6.22 -1.51 9.16
C LEU A 13 -5.14 -2.38 9.84
N GLN A 14 -5.51 -3.57 10.33
CA GLN A 14 -4.56 -4.53 10.88
C GLN A 14 -3.59 -5.03 9.80
N LYS A 15 -4.11 -5.46 8.64
CA LYS A 15 -3.30 -5.84 7.48
C LYS A 15 -2.42 -4.69 6.99
N PHE A 16 -2.94 -3.46 6.99
CA PHE A 16 -2.15 -2.26 6.68
C PHE A 16 -0.93 -2.15 7.60
N ASN A 17 -1.13 -2.29 8.91
CA ASN A 17 -0.06 -2.25 9.90
C ASN A 17 0.97 -3.36 9.67
N GLU A 18 0.52 -4.58 9.41
CA GLU A 18 1.38 -5.74 9.13
C GLU A 18 2.25 -5.50 7.88
N ILE A 19 1.64 -5.14 6.75
CA ILE A 19 2.34 -4.91 5.47
C ILE A 19 3.32 -3.74 5.59
N THR A 20 2.88 -2.62 6.16
CA THR A 20 3.70 -1.41 6.26
C THR A 20 4.75 -1.50 7.36
N GLY A 21 4.58 -2.38 8.35
CA GLY A 21 5.35 -2.41 9.60
C GLY A 21 5.03 -1.23 10.53
N ARG A 22 3.85 -0.61 10.37
CA ARG A 22 3.38 0.53 11.18
C ARG A 22 2.46 0.03 12.30
N ARG A 23 2.06 0.94 13.20
CA ARG A 23 1.20 0.62 14.36
C ARG A 23 0.09 1.67 14.55
N PHE A 24 -0.70 1.89 13.50
CA PHE A 24 -1.85 2.79 13.56
C PHE A 24 -2.98 2.19 14.40
N ARG A 25 -3.52 2.99 15.33
CA ARG A 25 -4.65 2.58 16.19
C ARG A 25 -5.97 2.68 15.44
N GLU A 26 -6.94 1.87 15.86
CA GLU A 26 -8.34 1.90 15.39
C GLU A 26 -9.04 3.19 15.83
N THR A 27 -8.78 4.27 15.09
CA THR A 27 -9.39 5.58 15.32
C THR A 27 -10.28 5.94 14.15
N LYS A 28 -11.27 6.79 14.37
CA LYS A 28 -12.16 7.29 13.30
C LYS A 28 -11.38 7.86 12.12
N ALA A 29 -10.28 8.56 12.36
CA ALA A 29 -9.45 9.15 11.31
C ALA A 29 -8.74 8.10 10.44
N ASN A 30 -8.34 6.96 11.01
CA ASN A 30 -7.68 5.89 10.28
C ASN A 30 -8.68 4.98 9.56
N LEU A 31 -9.88 4.80 10.13
CA LEU A 31 -10.91 3.90 9.60
C LEU A 31 -11.81 4.57 8.55
N SER A 32 -12.04 5.90 8.63
CA SER A 32 -12.99 6.59 7.75
C SER A 32 -12.67 6.46 6.27
N GLY A 33 -11.38 6.54 5.91
CA GLY A 33 -10.93 6.37 4.54
C GLY A 33 -11.20 4.95 4.04
N ILE A 34 -10.90 3.93 4.85
CA ILE A 34 -11.11 2.53 4.52
C ILE A 34 -12.59 2.24 4.30
N SER A 35 -13.44 2.62 5.26
CA SER A 35 -14.89 2.44 5.14
C SER A 35 -15.47 3.17 3.92
N ALA A 36 -14.92 4.33 3.57
CA ALA A 36 -15.33 5.04 2.36
C ALA A 36 -14.94 4.27 1.09
N ARG A 37 -13.73 3.70 1.00
CA ARG A 37 -13.32 2.92 -0.17
C ARG A 37 -14.18 1.65 -0.34
N LEU A 38 -14.51 0.97 0.76
CA LEU A 38 -15.43 -0.17 0.73
C LEU A 38 -16.83 0.23 0.23
N LYS A 39 -17.34 1.40 0.65
CA LYS A 39 -18.65 1.93 0.19
C LYS A 39 -18.64 2.36 -1.26
N ASP A 40 -17.50 2.79 -1.78
CA ASP A 40 -17.34 3.13 -3.19
C ASP A 40 -17.33 1.87 -4.10
N GLY A 41 -17.35 0.67 -3.51
CA GLY A 41 -17.43 -0.60 -4.23
C GLY A 41 -16.10 -1.32 -4.42
N TYR A 42 -15.00 -0.79 -3.88
CA TYR A 42 -13.71 -1.46 -3.92
C TYR A 42 -13.71 -2.70 -3.03
N THR A 43 -13.17 -3.79 -3.57
CA THR A 43 -13.01 -5.04 -2.83
C THR A 43 -11.88 -4.93 -1.80
N GLU A 44 -11.93 -5.78 -0.78
CA GLU A 44 -10.83 -5.89 0.18
C GLU A 44 -9.50 -6.22 -0.52
N GLN A 45 -9.53 -7.11 -1.51
CA GLN A 45 -8.34 -7.51 -2.24
C GLN A 45 -7.70 -6.31 -2.97
N GLU A 46 -8.48 -5.53 -3.72
CA GLU A 46 -7.98 -4.34 -4.42
C GLU A 46 -7.38 -3.31 -3.45
N ILE A 47 -8.01 -3.15 -2.27
CA ILE A 47 -7.49 -2.29 -1.21
C ILE A 47 -6.13 -2.80 -0.72
N LEU A 48 -5.98 -4.10 -0.48
CA LEU A 48 -4.72 -4.70 -0.03
C LEU A 48 -3.61 -4.56 -1.08
N GLU A 49 -3.94 -4.72 -2.36
CA GLU A 49 -3.00 -4.53 -3.47
C GLU A 49 -2.47 -3.09 -3.52
N VAL A 50 -3.33 -2.09 -3.32
CA VAL A 50 -2.91 -0.68 -3.21
C VAL A 50 -1.96 -0.46 -2.02
N ILE A 51 -2.24 -1.09 -0.87
CA ILE A 51 -1.38 -0.98 0.31
C ILE A 51 0.00 -1.58 0.03
N GLN A 52 0.05 -2.79 -0.52
CA GLN A 52 1.30 -3.47 -0.89
C GLN A 52 2.11 -2.63 -1.88
N LEU A 53 1.43 -2.17 -2.94
CA LEU A 53 1.99 -1.30 -3.97
C LEU A 53 2.67 -0.07 -3.37
N LYS A 54 1.94 0.71 -2.58
CA LYS A 54 2.49 1.95 -2.00
C LYS A 54 3.51 1.70 -0.92
N THR A 55 3.43 0.58 -0.22
CA THR A 55 4.47 0.17 0.73
C THR A 55 5.79 -0.07 0.00
N LEU A 56 5.78 -0.81 -1.11
CA LEU A 56 6.98 -1.06 -1.91
C LEU A 56 7.57 0.23 -2.48
N GLU A 57 6.73 1.17 -2.93
CA GLU A 57 7.19 2.44 -3.53
C GLU A 57 7.74 3.42 -2.50
N TRP A 58 7.10 3.53 -1.35
CA TRP A 58 7.35 4.65 -0.44
C TRP A 58 8.13 4.27 0.81
N LYS A 59 8.09 3.00 1.26
CA LYS A 59 8.72 2.61 2.53
C LYS A 59 10.23 2.83 2.56
N LYS A 60 10.92 2.59 1.45
CA LYS A 60 12.37 2.77 1.31
C LYS A 60 12.77 4.19 0.84
N ASN A 61 11.82 5.04 0.50
CA ASN A 61 12.07 6.41 0.08
C ASN A 61 11.91 7.37 1.28
N PRO A 62 12.97 8.02 1.77
CA PRO A 62 12.90 8.86 2.97
C PRO A 62 11.83 9.95 2.89
N THR A 63 11.70 10.61 1.74
CA THR A 63 10.73 11.69 1.49
C THR A 63 9.30 11.16 1.42
N MET A 64 9.09 10.00 0.81
CA MET A 64 7.74 9.46 0.61
C MET A 64 7.24 8.61 1.77
N SER A 65 8.14 8.04 2.59
CA SER A 65 7.78 7.11 3.67
C SER A 65 6.82 7.71 4.70
N VAL A 66 6.88 9.04 4.92
CA VAL A 66 5.99 9.78 5.83
C VAL A 66 4.54 9.79 5.35
N HIS A 67 4.33 9.63 4.05
CA HIS A 67 3.01 9.57 3.41
C HIS A 67 2.40 8.16 3.45
N LEU A 68 3.14 7.15 3.92
CA LEU A 68 2.63 5.79 4.11
C LEU A 68 1.82 5.67 5.41
N ASN A 69 0.63 6.29 5.41
CA ASN A 69 -0.33 6.31 6.50
C ASN A 69 -1.78 6.18 5.96
N PRO A 70 -2.77 5.77 6.78
CA PRO A 70 -4.14 5.54 6.31
C PRO A 70 -4.80 6.77 5.68
N VAL A 71 -4.60 7.95 6.25
CA VAL A 71 -5.23 9.19 5.76
C VAL A 71 -4.77 9.53 4.34
N THR A 72 -3.49 9.33 4.05
CA THR A 72 -2.95 9.60 2.72
C THR A 72 -3.30 8.48 1.74
N ILE A 73 -3.16 7.23 2.14
CA ILE A 73 -3.37 6.07 1.25
C ILE A 73 -4.83 5.97 0.82
N PHE A 74 -5.78 6.19 1.73
CA PHE A 74 -7.22 6.09 1.44
C PHE A 74 -7.85 7.43 1.04
N ARG A 75 -7.04 8.40 0.58
CA ARG A 75 -7.55 9.69 0.12
C ARG A 75 -8.35 9.51 -1.18
N PRO A 76 -9.62 9.98 -1.25
CA PRO A 76 -10.47 9.79 -2.43
C PRO A 76 -9.85 10.30 -3.73
N SER A 77 -9.20 11.48 -3.70
CA SER A 77 -8.59 12.10 -4.89
C SER A 77 -7.41 11.34 -5.50
N ASN A 78 -6.89 10.34 -4.80
CA ASN A 78 -5.74 9.55 -5.23
C ASN A 78 -6.03 8.06 -5.39
N PHE A 79 -7.05 7.54 -4.71
CA PHE A 79 -7.26 6.09 -4.61
C PHE A 79 -7.47 5.44 -5.98
N ASP A 80 -8.31 6.03 -6.84
CA ASP A 80 -8.55 5.54 -8.21
C ASP A 80 -7.25 5.50 -9.03
N LYS A 81 -6.34 6.46 -8.82
CA LYS A 81 -5.04 6.46 -9.49
C LYS A 81 -4.19 5.28 -9.04
N TYR A 82 -4.26 4.93 -7.76
CA TYR A 82 -3.54 3.77 -7.23
C TYR A 82 -4.12 2.46 -7.75
N ILE A 83 -5.44 2.35 -7.87
CA ILE A 83 -6.10 1.19 -8.50
C ILE A 83 -5.68 1.04 -9.96
N ASN A 84 -5.75 2.11 -10.75
CA ASN A 84 -5.32 2.07 -12.15
C ASN A 84 -3.84 1.68 -12.28
N GLN A 85 -3.00 2.11 -11.33
CA GLN A 85 -1.62 1.68 -11.28
C GLN A 85 -1.50 0.17 -11.01
N VAL A 86 -2.23 -0.38 -10.03
CA VAL A 86 -2.29 -1.83 -9.77
C VAL A 86 -2.69 -2.60 -11.03
N LEU A 87 -3.73 -2.15 -11.74
CA LEU A 87 -4.21 -2.80 -12.97
C LEU A 87 -3.14 -2.80 -14.07
N THR A 88 -2.49 -1.64 -14.29
CA THR A 88 -1.39 -1.52 -15.28
C THR A 88 -0.24 -2.49 -14.98
N ILE A 89 0.05 -2.71 -13.69
CA ILE A 89 1.11 -3.61 -13.23
C ILE A 89 0.74 -5.06 -13.52
N LYS A 90 -0.50 -5.45 -13.22
CA LYS A 90 -1.02 -6.78 -13.49
C LYS A 90 -0.98 -7.14 -14.97
N GLU A 91 -1.22 -6.17 -15.85
CA GLU A 91 -1.10 -6.36 -17.30
C GLU A 91 0.35 -6.52 -17.76
N ASN A 92 1.31 -5.81 -17.14
CA ASN A 92 2.72 -5.76 -17.58
C ASN A 92 3.73 -5.84 -16.41
N PRO A 93 3.83 -7.00 -15.73
CA PRO A 93 4.63 -7.12 -14.50
C PRO A 93 6.14 -6.89 -14.72
N GLN A 94 6.69 -7.27 -15.89
CA GLN A 94 8.11 -7.08 -16.22
C GLN A 94 8.52 -5.60 -16.31
N GLN A 95 7.65 -4.74 -16.85
CA GLN A 95 7.89 -3.31 -16.91
C GLN A 95 7.91 -2.71 -15.50
N TYR A 96 7.10 -3.27 -14.61
CA TYR A 96 6.99 -2.78 -13.24
C TYR A 96 8.19 -3.11 -12.35
N ALA A 97 8.76 -4.31 -12.49
CA ALA A 97 10.02 -4.66 -11.83
C ALA A 97 11.15 -3.65 -12.14
N LYS A 98 11.28 -3.26 -13.43
CA LYS A 98 12.25 -2.25 -13.87
C LYS A 98 11.98 -0.86 -13.27
N TYR A 99 10.70 -0.47 -13.16
CA TYR A 99 10.30 0.81 -12.56
C TYR A 99 10.76 0.88 -11.09
N PHE A 100 10.52 -0.15 -10.30
CA PHE A 100 10.93 -0.21 -8.90
C PHE A 100 12.44 -0.16 -8.69
N GLN A 101 13.19 -0.91 -9.51
CA GLN A 101 14.64 -0.86 -9.47
C GLN A 101 15.13 0.57 -9.72
N LYS A 102 14.51 1.32 -10.63
CA LYS A 102 14.87 2.71 -10.90
C LYS A 102 14.53 3.66 -9.75
N ILE A 103 13.30 3.62 -9.21
CA ILE A 103 12.89 4.56 -8.15
C ILE A 103 13.70 4.37 -6.86
N ASN A 104 14.01 3.12 -6.49
CA ASN A 104 14.78 2.82 -5.29
C ASN A 104 16.29 3.08 -5.47
N ARG A 105 16.81 3.06 -6.70
CA ARG A 105 18.19 3.48 -7.02
C ARG A 105 18.37 4.99 -6.94
N ILE A 106 17.36 5.76 -7.35
CA ILE A 106 17.43 7.24 -7.38
C ILE A 106 17.42 7.82 -5.96
N THR A 107 16.71 7.21 -5.01
CA THR A 107 16.58 7.74 -3.64
C THR A 107 17.84 7.60 -2.79
N ASN A 108 18.74 6.66 -3.13
CA ASN A 108 19.87 6.32 -2.27
C ASN A 108 21.24 6.82 -2.73
N GLY A 109 21.38 7.49 -3.88
CA GLY A 109 22.66 8.12 -4.29
C GLY A 109 23.91 7.24 -4.15
N ALA A 110 23.79 5.91 -4.13
CA ALA A 110 24.86 4.98 -3.79
C ALA A 110 24.62 3.61 -4.45
N SER A 111 25.72 3.01 -4.87
CA SER A 111 25.79 1.79 -5.67
C SER A 111 25.46 0.51 -4.89
N ALA A 112 24.97 -0.47 -5.66
CA ALA A 112 25.08 -1.93 -5.56
C ALA A 112 24.43 -2.74 -4.41
N ALA A 113 23.92 -3.89 -4.85
CA ALA A 113 23.62 -5.14 -4.13
C ALA A 113 22.29 -5.24 -3.36
N ASP A 114 21.60 -6.35 -3.64
CA ASP A 114 20.60 -7.02 -2.80
C ASP A 114 19.18 -6.42 -2.72
N ASN A 115 18.34 -6.73 -3.72
CA ASN A 115 16.94 -7.16 -3.53
C ASN A 115 16.22 -7.33 -4.88
N ASP A 116 16.34 -8.51 -5.49
CA ASP A 116 15.59 -8.87 -6.71
C ASP A 116 14.35 -9.74 -6.41
N ASP A 117 14.31 -10.45 -5.27
CA ASP A 117 13.31 -11.51 -5.02
C ASP A 117 11.93 -11.02 -4.57
N ALA A 118 11.82 -9.91 -3.85
CA ALA A 118 10.56 -9.49 -3.21
C ALA A 118 9.44 -9.06 -4.18
N ILE A 119 9.73 -8.88 -5.48
CA ILE A 119 8.75 -8.44 -6.49
C ILE A 119 8.17 -9.62 -7.27
N SER A 120 8.96 -10.67 -7.53
CA SER A 120 8.47 -11.88 -8.20
C SER A 120 7.47 -12.65 -7.34
N GLU A 121 7.58 -12.58 -6.02
CA GLU A 121 6.67 -13.30 -5.11
C GLU A 121 5.29 -12.64 -4.96
N LEU A 122 5.13 -11.37 -5.34
CA LEU A 122 3.86 -10.65 -5.15
C LEU A 122 2.89 -10.80 -6.33
N TYR A 123 3.43 -11.03 -7.53
CA TYR A 123 2.65 -11.07 -8.79
C TYR A 123 3.14 -12.13 -9.79
N GLY A 124 4.10 -12.97 -9.40
CA GLY A 124 4.58 -14.12 -10.19
C GLY A 124 3.82 -15.39 -9.90
#